data_AF-A0A1W9URR2-F1
#
_entry.id   AF-A0A1W9URR2-F1
#
_cell.length_a   1.000
_cell.length_b   1.000
_cell.length_c   1.000
_cell.angle_alpha   90.00
_cell.angle_beta   90.00
_cell.angle_gamma   90.00
#
_symmetry.space_group_name_H-M   'P 1'
#
loop_
_entity.id
_entity.type
_entity.pdbx_description
1 polymer ?
#
loop_
_entity_poly.entity_id
_entity_poly.type
_entity_poly.pdbx_seq_one_letter_code
_entity_poly.pdbx_strand_id
1 'polypeptide(L)'
;MTIVSRKKILQKINQYWPSVDAKEVMDVLDRYGVKSSERGRVRVQLAILKLSAGQRERLPELVEMAQSDYRDALAYAEYPEEMQLGFVGMSNLSPEEAKFVRQRDREQYVEWLTD
;
A
#
# COMPACT_ATOMS: atom_id res chain seq x y z
N MET A 1 -15.53 8.61 10.21
CA MET A 1 -15.28 7.31 9.53
C MET A 1 -13.78 7.16 9.35
N THR A 2 -13.18 6.10 9.89
CA THR A 2 -11.74 5.86 9.72
C THR A 2 -11.48 5.28 8.34
N ILE A 3 -10.80 6.04 7.47
CA ILE A 3 -10.49 5.62 6.08
C ILE A 3 -9.58 4.38 6.04
N VAL A 4 -8.71 4.22 7.03
CA VAL A 4 -7.92 3.00 7.25
C VAL A 4 -8.73 2.03 8.12
N SER A 5 -9.40 1.07 7.50
CA SER A 5 -10.21 0.08 8.21
C SER A 5 -10.33 -1.23 7.42
N ARG A 6 -10.70 -2.33 8.10
CA ARG A 6 -11.02 -3.60 7.41
C ARG A 6 -12.17 -3.45 6.42
N LYS A 7 -13.14 -2.57 6.69
CA LYS A 7 -14.21 -2.23 5.75
C LYS A 7 -13.65 -1.64 4.45
N LYS A 8 -12.64 -0.74 4.53
CA LYS A 8 -12.01 -0.18 3.34
C LYS A 8 -11.22 -1.24 2.55
N ILE A 9 -10.56 -2.18 3.22
CA ILE A 9 -9.92 -3.33 2.55
C ILE A 9 -10.95 -4.10 1.72
N LEU A 10 -12.08 -4.49 2.33
CA LEU A 10 -13.16 -5.19 1.63
C LEU A 10 -13.72 -4.39 0.44
N GLN A 11 -13.88 -3.08 0.59
CA GLN A 11 -14.30 -2.21 -0.51
C GLN A 11 -13.31 -2.24 -1.68
N LYS A 12 -12.00 -2.16 -1.41
CA LYS A 12 -10.96 -2.22 -2.44
C LYS A 12 -10.85 -3.60 -3.10
N ILE A 13 -11.03 -4.67 -2.34
CA ILE A 13 -11.11 -6.03 -2.89
C ILE A 13 -12.27 -6.14 -3.89
N ASN A 14 -13.45 -5.68 -3.51
CA ASN A 14 -14.63 -5.71 -4.38
C ASN A 14 -14.48 -4.80 -5.62
N GLN A 15 -13.72 -3.70 -5.51
CA GLN A 15 -13.42 -2.82 -6.63
C GLN A 15 -12.48 -3.50 -7.64
N TYR A 16 -11.41 -4.16 -7.17
CA TYR A 16 -10.47 -4.84 -8.06
C TYR A 16 -11.01 -6.14 -8.64
N TRP A 17 -11.75 -6.90 -7.83
CA TRP A 17 -12.16 -8.27 -8.18
C TRP A 17 -13.62 -8.54 -7.78
N PRO A 18 -14.61 -7.92 -8.45
CA PRO A 18 -16.02 -8.03 -8.07
C PRO A 18 -16.61 -9.45 -8.17
N SER A 19 -15.98 -10.33 -8.95
CA SER A 19 -16.40 -11.73 -9.14
C SER A 19 -15.65 -12.74 -8.26
N VAL A 20 -14.65 -12.30 -7.50
CA VAL A 20 -13.85 -13.16 -6.63
C VAL A 20 -14.44 -13.13 -5.22
N ASP A 21 -14.44 -14.27 -4.53
CA ASP A 21 -14.80 -14.30 -3.11
C ASP A 21 -13.77 -13.47 -2.32
N ALA A 22 -14.24 -12.37 -1.72
CA ALA A 22 -13.41 -11.50 -0.92
C ALA A 22 -12.71 -12.25 0.23
N LYS A 23 -13.29 -13.35 0.72
CA LYS A 23 -12.66 -14.18 1.75
C LYS A 23 -11.33 -14.77 1.27
N GLU A 24 -11.23 -15.25 0.02
CA GLU A 24 -9.99 -15.82 -0.52
C GLU A 24 -8.85 -14.78 -0.51
N VAL A 25 -9.18 -13.55 -0.91
CA VAL A 25 -8.22 -12.44 -0.93
C VAL A 25 -7.84 -12.03 0.50
N MET A 26 -8.82 -11.96 1.40
CA MET A 26 -8.59 -11.67 2.81
C MET A 26 -7.70 -12.71 3.50
N ASP A 27 -7.89 -14.00 3.20
CA ASP A 27 -7.08 -15.09 3.74
C ASP A 27 -5.59 -14.91 3.36
N VAL A 28 -5.30 -14.44 2.14
CA VAL A 28 -3.93 -14.11 1.71
C VAL A 28 -3.40 -12.88 2.47
N LEU A 29 -4.16 -11.79 2.51
CA LEU A 29 -3.76 -10.56 3.21
C LEU A 29 -3.56 -10.77 4.72
N ASP A 30 -4.32 -11.68 5.33
CA ASP A 30 -4.28 -11.98 6.76
C ASP A 30 -3.05 -12.81 7.18
N ARG A 31 -2.24 -13.25 6.23
CA ARG A 31 -0.87 -13.75 6.50
C ARG A 31 0.05 -12.64 7.03
N TYR A 32 -0.27 -11.35 6.82
CA TYR A 32 0.48 -10.23 7.40
C TYR A 32 -0.18 -9.70 8.69
N GLY A 33 0.63 -9.37 9.69
CA GLY A 33 0.19 -8.83 10.98
C GLY A 33 -0.11 -9.93 12.00
N VAL A 34 0.54 -11.08 11.85
CA VAL A 34 0.45 -12.25 12.75
C VAL A 34 1.55 -12.16 13.82
N LYS A 35 2.76 -11.72 13.44
CA LYS A 35 3.87 -11.56 14.37
C LYS A 35 3.81 -10.21 15.08
N SER A 36 4.30 -10.13 16.31
CA SER A 36 4.35 -8.87 17.07
C SER A 36 5.23 -7.78 16.42
N SER A 37 6.18 -8.18 15.58
CA SER A 37 7.03 -7.29 14.78
C SER A 37 6.31 -6.69 13.56
N GLU A 38 5.20 -7.29 13.12
CA GLU A 38 4.43 -6.87 11.95
C GLU A 38 3.37 -5.83 12.37
N ARG A 39 3.75 -4.55 12.29
CA ARG A 39 2.94 -3.43 12.78
C ARG A 39 2.00 -2.89 11.71
N GLY A 40 0.92 -2.22 12.15
CA GLY A 40 0.07 -1.47 11.22
C GLY A 40 -0.70 -2.35 10.23
N ARG A 41 -1.09 -3.56 10.63
CA ARG A 41 -1.76 -4.58 9.81
C ARG A 41 -2.69 -4.02 8.73
N VAL A 42 -3.68 -3.21 9.11
CA VAL A 42 -4.67 -2.66 8.17
C VAL A 42 -4.03 -1.73 7.13
N ARG A 43 -3.11 -0.85 7.54
CA ARG A 43 -2.40 0.09 6.66
C ARG A 43 -1.53 -0.67 5.65
N VAL A 44 -0.82 -1.70 6.11
CA VAL A 44 0.04 -2.54 5.25
C VAL A 44 -0.79 -3.41 4.30
N GLN A 45 -1.92 -3.97 4.74
CA GLN A 45 -2.82 -4.70 3.86
C GLN A 45 -3.38 -3.80 2.74
N LEU A 46 -3.68 -2.53 3.03
CA LEU A 46 -4.06 -1.55 2.00
C LEU A 46 -2.89 -1.23 1.06
N ALA A 47 -1.66 -1.10 1.58
CA ALA A 47 -0.48 -0.92 0.74
C ALA A 47 -0.26 -2.09 -0.22
N ILE A 48 -0.40 -3.34 0.25
CA ILE A 48 -0.34 -4.54 -0.58
C ILE A 48 -1.40 -4.50 -1.69
N LEU A 49 -2.63 -4.12 -1.36
CA LEU A 49 -3.70 -3.99 -2.36
C LEU A 49 -3.39 -2.91 -3.41
N LYS A 50 -2.85 -1.75 -3.00
CA LYS A 50 -2.47 -0.71 -3.95
C LYS A 50 -1.34 -1.17 -4.87
N LEU A 51 -0.32 -1.82 -4.32
CA LEU A 51 0.85 -2.30 -5.06
C LEU A 51 0.54 -3.45 -6.01
N SER A 52 -0.49 -4.24 -5.73
CA SER A 52 -0.94 -5.29 -6.64
C SER A 52 -1.49 -4.71 -7.95
N ALA A 53 -1.98 -3.47 -7.93
CA ALA A 53 -2.61 -2.83 -9.08
C ALA A 53 -3.68 -3.71 -9.76
N GLY A 54 -4.43 -4.49 -8.96
CA GLY A 54 -5.45 -5.41 -9.45
C GLY A 54 -4.93 -6.76 -9.97
N GLN A 55 -3.63 -7.03 -9.89
CA GLN A 55 -3.03 -8.32 -10.25
C GLN A 55 -3.03 -9.25 -9.01
N ARG A 56 -4.06 -10.10 -8.90
CA ARG A 56 -4.32 -10.92 -7.71
C ARG A 56 -3.18 -11.90 -7.40
N GLU A 57 -2.55 -12.43 -8.45
CA GLU A 57 -1.41 -13.32 -8.42
C GLU A 57 -0.17 -12.73 -7.72
N ARG A 58 -0.09 -11.40 -7.61
CA ARG A 58 1.00 -10.69 -6.91
C ARG A 58 0.80 -10.59 -5.40
N LEU A 59 -0.38 -10.93 -4.88
CA LEU A 59 -0.64 -10.77 -3.44
C LEU A 59 0.30 -11.60 -2.55
N PRO A 60 0.64 -12.88 -2.88
CA PRO A 60 1.58 -13.65 -2.07
C PRO A 60 2.97 -13.02 -1.98
N GLU A 61 3.55 -12.58 -3.11
CA GLU A 61 4.88 -11.94 -3.13
C GLU A 61 4.89 -10.61 -2.34
N LEU A 62 3.81 -9.82 -2.43
CA LEU A 62 3.71 -8.54 -1.74
C LEU A 62 3.51 -8.73 -0.23
N VAL A 63 2.83 -9.79 0.19
CA VAL A 63 2.75 -10.20 1.59
C VAL A 63 4.13 -10.59 2.12
N GLU A 64 4.90 -11.37 1.35
CA GLU A 64 6.25 -11.81 1.74
C GLU A 64 7.23 -10.64 1.83
N MET A 65 7.13 -9.67 0.91
CA MET A 65 7.86 -8.40 0.98
C MET A 65 7.51 -7.66 2.29
N ALA A 66 6.22 -7.53 2.61
CA ALA A 66 5.80 -6.83 3.83
C ALA A 66 6.20 -7.57 5.12
N GLN A 67 6.19 -8.91 5.11
CA GLN A 67 6.66 -9.72 6.24
C GLN A 67 8.18 -9.57 6.47
N SER A 68 8.94 -9.32 5.41
CA SER A 68 10.38 -9.07 5.47
C SER A 68 10.68 -7.66 5.99
N ASP A 69 10.10 -6.64 5.34
CA ASP A 69 10.07 -5.27 5.83
C ASP A 69 8.80 -4.55 5.37
N TYR A 70 7.89 -4.32 6.31
CA TYR A 70 6.63 -3.65 6.01
C TYR A 70 6.82 -2.18 5.61
N ARG A 71 7.95 -1.57 5.98
CA ARG A 71 8.24 -0.18 5.63
C ARG A 71 8.45 -0.02 4.15
N ASP A 72 8.99 -1.04 3.46
CA ASP A 72 9.13 -1.02 2.00
C ASP A 72 7.76 -1.06 1.33
N ALA A 73 6.86 -1.93 1.78
CA ALA A 73 5.49 -1.96 1.28
C ALA A 73 4.78 -0.61 1.47
N LEU A 74 4.94 0.03 2.64
CA LEU A 74 4.39 1.37 2.88
C LEU A 74 5.07 2.43 2.02
N ALA A 75 6.39 2.37 1.86
CA ALA A 75 7.16 3.34 1.10
C ALA A 75 6.74 3.35 -0.38
N TYR A 76 6.74 2.19 -1.04
CA TYR A 76 6.32 2.08 -2.43
C TYR A 76 4.83 2.37 -2.65
N ALA A 77 3.98 2.08 -1.66
CA ALA A 77 2.56 2.36 -1.78
C ALA A 77 2.21 3.83 -1.53
N GLU A 78 2.82 4.48 -0.55
CA GLU A 78 2.42 5.82 -0.09
C GLU A 78 3.31 6.93 -0.66
N TYR A 79 4.51 6.59 -1.12
CA TYR A 79 5.51 7.53 -1.66
C TYR A 79 6.11 7.04 -2.99
N PRO A 80 5.30 6.64 -3.99
CA PRO A 80 5.81 6.01 -5.21
C PRO A 80 6.78 6.90 -6.00
N GLU A 81 6.53 8.21 -6.11
CA GLU A 81 7.42 9.12 -6.83
C GLU A 81 8.74 9.34 -6.08
N GLU A 82 8.70 9.54 -4.76
CA GLU A 82 9.90 9.62 -3.92
C GLU A 82 10.73 8.32 -4.04
N MET A 83 10.07 7.16 -4.04
CA MET A 83 10.74 5.86 -4.21
C MET A 83 11.32 5.66 -5.62
N GLN A 84 10.67 6.18 -6.65
CA GLN A 84 11.17 6.14 -8.03
C GLN A 84 12.41 7.03 -8.21
N LEU A 85 12.44 8.21 -7.59
CA LEU A 85 13.59 9.11 -7.60
C LEU A 85 14.76 8.52 -6.81
N GLY A 86 14.46 7.80 -5.73
CA GLY A 86 15.44 7.21 -4.83
C GLY A 86 16.29 8.27 -4.11
N PHE A 87 17.28 7.80 -3.35
CA PHE A 87 18.10 8.68 -2.51
C PHE A 87 18.82 9.79 -3.30
N VAL A 88 19.42 9.43 -4.44
CA VAL A 88 20.19 10.37 -5.27
C VAL A 88 19.27 11.39 -5.94
N GLY A 89 18.16 10.94 -6.54
CA GLY A 89 17.19 11.84 -7.18
C GLY A 89 16.61 12.83 -6.18
N MET A 90 16.19 12.37 -5.00
CA MET A 90 15.68 13.24 -3.95
C MET A 90 16.71 14.23 -3.40
N SER A 91 17.98 13.84 -3.33
CA SER A 91 19.06 14.72 -2.85
C SER A 91 19.40 15.85 -3.81
N ASN A 92 19.04 15.70 -5.10
CA ASN A 92 19.26 16.72 -6.12
C ASN A 92 18.12 17.76 -6.19
N LEU A 93 17.01 17.53 -5.50
CA LEU A 93 15.88 18.46 -5.46
C LEU A 93 16.13 19.58 -4.45
N SER A 94 15.63 20.77 -4.76
CA SER A 94 15.46 21.82 -3.76
C SER A 94 14.48 21.38 -2.67
N PRO A 95 14.52 22.00 -1.47
CA PRO A 95 13.54 21.73 -0.42
C PRO A 95 12.09 21.93 -0.87
N GLU A 96 11.82 22.90 -1.76
CA GLU A 96 10.48 23.09 -2.34
C GLU A 96 10.08 21.94 -3.27
N GLU A 97 10.93 21.52 -4.20
CA GLU A 97 10.64 20.42 -5.12
C GLU A 97 10.39 19.10 -4.39
N ALA A 98 11.21 18.78 -3.39
CA ALA A 98 11.03 17.59 -2.56
C ALA A 98 9.71 17.62 -1.78
N LYS A 99 9.23 18.80 -1.35
CA LYS A 99 7.90 18.93 -0.74
C LYS A 99 6.80 18.66 -1.75
N PHE A 100 6.92 19.14 -2.99
CA PHE A 100 5.92 18.89 -4.03
C PHE A 100 5.82 17.41 -4.40
N VAL A 101 6.94 16.68 -4.48
CA VAL A 101 6.93 15.21 -4.68
C VAL A 101 6.10 14.53 -3.58
N ARG A 102 6.43 14.79 -2.32
CA ARG A 102 5.71 14.20 -1.17
C ARG A 102 4.25 14.59 -1.11
N GLN A 103 3.93 15.82 -1.52
CA GLN A 103 2.55 16.28 -1.58
C GLN A 103 1.76 15.51 -2.63
N ARG A 104 2.29 15.34 -3.84
CA ARG A 104 1.64 14.57 -4.91
C ARG A 104 1.45 13.11 -4.51
N ASP A 105 2.47 12.48 -3.94
CA ASP A 105 2.39 11.11 -3.43
C ASP A 105 1.28 10.96 -2.38
N ARG A 106 1.19 11.91 -1.44
CA ARG A 106 0.12 11.93 -0.43
C ARG A 106 -1.26 12.11 -1.06
N GLU A 107 -1.41 13.08 -1.96
CA GLU A 107 -2.67 13.36 -2.66
C GLU A 107 -3.15 12.14 -3.42
N GLN A 108 -2.26 11.50 -4.18
CA GLN A 108 -2.55 10.29 -4.94
C GLN A 108 -2.91 9.10 -4.04
N TYR A 109 -2.26 8.92 -2.89
CA TYR A 109 -2.64 7.85 -1.95
C TYR A 109 -3.99 8.12 -1.28
N VAL A 110 -4.26 9.37 -0.90
CA VAL A 110 -5.56 9.76 -0.32
C VAL A 110 -6.68 9.58 -1.34
N GLU A 111 -6.47 10.04 -2.57
CA GLU A 111 -7.42 9.88 -3.68
C GLU A 111 -7.71 8.39 -3.90
N TRP A 112 -6.66 7.56 -4.01
CA TRP A 112 -6.82 6.10 -4.12
C TRP A 112 -7.58 5.51 -2.93
N LEU A 113 -7.41 6.00 -1.70
CA LEU A 113 -8.17 5.51 -0.55
C LEU A 113 -9.64 5.94 -0.58
N THR A 114 -9.96 7.09 -1.18
CA THR A 114 -11.30 7.66 -1.20
C THR A 114 -12.15 7.25 -2.39
N ASP A 115 -11.52 6.95 -3.52
CA ASP A 115 -12.14 6.26 -4.67
C ASP A 115 -12.73 4.91 -4.23
#